data_AF-A0A9X9F7U0-F1
#
_entry.id   AF-A0A9X9F7U0-F1
#
_cell.length_a   1.000
_cell.length_b   1.000
_cell.length_c   1.000
_cell.angle_alpha   90.00
_cell.angle_beta   90.00
_cell.angle_gamma   90.00
#
_symmetry.space_group_name_H-M   'P 1'
#
loop_
_entity.id
_entity.type
_entity.pdbx_description
1 polymer ?
#
loop_
_entity_poly.entity_id
_entity_poly.type
_entity_poly.pdbx_seq_one_letter_code
_entity_poly.pdbx_strand_id
1 'polypeptide(L)' 'RSLAQVALRYVLSHPAVSVAIPGAKNSTQVEENSSHLTRPLLLDNEIEFIKQL' A
#
# COMPACT_ATOMS: atom_id res chain seq x y z
N ARG A 1 -10.63 -1.80 3.42
CA ARG A 1 -9.20 -1.46 3.29
C ARG A 1 -8.65 -1.33 4.71
N SER A 2 -7.64 -2.12 5.08
CA SER A 2 -6.94 -1.94 6.35
C SER A 2 -5.90 -0.81 6.25
N LEU A 3 -5.45 -0.29 7.38
CA LEU A 3 -4.37 0.71 7.41
C LEU A 3 -3.08 0.16 6.77
N ALA A 4 -2.77 -1.12 7.02
CA ALA A 4 -1.62 -1.80 6.40
C ALA A 4 -1.71 -1.80 4.86
N GLN A 5 -2.90 -2.08 4.31
CA GLN A 5 -3.11 -2.04 2.85
C GLN A 5 -2.94 -0.63 2.28
N VAL A 6 -3.42 0.41 2.97
CA VAL A 6 -3.22 1.80 2.55
C VAL A 6 -1.75 2.19 2.61
N ALA A 7 -1.05 1.82 3.69
CA ALA A 7 0.37 2.08 3.86
C ALA A 7 1.22 1.43 2.75
N LEU A 8 0.94 0.16 2.41
CA LEU A 8 1.63 -0.53 1.32
C LEU A 8 1.43 0.17 -0.03
N ARG A 9 0.20 0.58 -0.34
CA ARG A 9 -0.10 1.30 -1.58
C ARG A 9 0.55 2.68 -1.60
N TYR A 10 0.60 3.38 -0.48
CA TYR A 10 1.28 4.67 -0.37
C TYR A 10 2.77 4.55 -0.68
N VAL A 11 3.47 3.61 -0.03
CA VAL A 11 4.89 3.34 -0.26
C VAL A 11 5.15 2.99 -1.72
N LEU A 12 4.35 2.08 -2.30
CA LEU A 12 4.48 1.64 -3.69
C LEU A 12 4.02 2.67 -4.74
N SER A 13 3.30 3.72 -4.33
CA SER A 13 2.88 4.80 -5.24
C SER A 13 4.00 5.80 -5.52
N HIS A 14 5.08 5.79 -4.74
CA HIS A 14 6.21 6.69 -4.96
C HIS A 14 7.09 6.19 -6.12
N PRO A 15 7.43 7.03 -7.12
CA PRO A 15 8.11 6.59 -8.34
C PRO A 15 9.52 6.01 -8.11
N ALA A 16 10.19 6.38 -7.01
CA ALA A 16 11.50 5.83 -6.66
C ALA A 16 11.44 4.44 -5.96
N VAL A 17 10.25 3.92 -5.64
CA VAL A 17 10.10 2.63 -4.94
C VAL A 17 9.77 1.53 -5.95
N SER A 18 10.67 0.53 -6.05
CA SER A 18 10.46 -0.63 -6.93
C SER A 18 9.66 -1.76 -6.27
N VAL A 19 9.84 -1.97 -4.97
CA VAL A 19 9.23 -3.07 -4.20
C VAL A 19 9.02 -2.68 -2.75
N ALA A 20 7.99 -3.23 -2.12
CA ALA A 20 7.77 -3.20 -0.67
C ALA A 20 7.79 -4.64 -0.15
N ILE A 21 8.50 -4.89 0.95
CA ILE A 21 8.65 -6.23 1.55
C ILE A 21 8.00 -6.21 2.94
N PRO A 22 6.67 -6.41 3.05
CA PRO A 22 6.02 -6.46 4.35
C PRO A 22 6.32 -7.76 5.08
N GLY A 23 6.47 -7.66 6.41
CA GLY A 23 6.44 -8.83 7.28
C GLY A 23 5.02 -9.39 7.42
N ALA A 24 4.92 -10.69 7.65
CA ALA A 24 3.67 -11.39 7.97
C ALA A 24 3.95 -12.48 9.02
N LYS A 25 3.04 -12.64 9.98
CA LYS A 25 3.10 -13.67 11.03
C LYS A 25 2.28 -14.91 10.69
N ASN A 26 1.35 -14.81 9.74
CA ASN A 26 0.50 -15.90 9.28
C ASN A 26 0.13 -15.73 7.79
N SER A 27 -0.43 -16.77 7.19
CA SER A 27 -0.81 -16.80 5.78
C SER A 27 -1.87 -15.74 5.42
N THR A 28 -2.83 -15.50 6.31
CA THR A 28 -3.86 -14.47 6.11
C THR A 28 -3.25 -13.09 5.91
N GLN A 29 -2.20 -12.73 6.66
CA GLN A 29 -1.50 -11.45 6.47
C GLN A 29 -0.78 -11.38 5.12
N VAL A 30 -0.26 -12.50 4.60
CA VAL A 30 0.34 -12.54 3.25
C VAL A 30 -0.72 -12.24 2.19
N GLU A 31 -1.89 -12.88 2.30
CA GLU A 31 -3.03 -12.64 1.41
C GLU A 31 -3.54 -11.21 1.53
N GLU A 32 -3.73 -10.68 2.74
CA GLU A 32 -4.19 -9.31 2.96
C GLU A 32 -3.20 -8.26 2.42
N ASN A 33 -1.89 -8.45 2.63
CA ASN A 33 -0.85 -7.55 2.15
C ASN A 33 -0.74 -7.52 0.62
N SER A 34 -0.96 -8.66 -0.04
CA SER A 34 -0.89 -8.78 -1.49
C SER A 34 -2.21 -8.44 -2.19
N SER A 35 -3.34 -8.53 -1.46
CA SER A 35 -4.66 -8.23 -1.98
C SER A 35 -4.76 -6.76 -2.43
N HIS A 36 -5.37 -6.56 -3.59
CA HIS A 36 -5.69 -5.23 -4.12
C HIS A 36 -4.46 -4.32 -4.38
N LEU A 37 -3.35 -4.89 -4.87
CA LEU A 37 -2.20 -4.15 -5.41
C LEU A 37 -2.33 -3.86 -6.93
N THR A 38 -3.55 -3.83 -7.46
CA THR A 38 -3.83 -3.48 -8.86
C THR A 38 -3.66 -1.98 -9.06
N ARG A 39 -2.95 -1.58 -10.12
CA ARG A 39 -2.76 -0.16 -10.45
C ARG A 39 -4.05 0.46 -11.04
N PRO A 40 -4.32 1.75 -10.80
CA PRO A 40 -3.57 2.66 -9.94
C PRO A 40 -3.74 2.33 -8.44
N LEU A 41 -2.65 2.41 -7.67
CA LEU A 41 -2.61 1.97 -6.26
C LEU A 41 -3.32 2.98 -5.33
N LEU A 42 -3.10 4.27 -5.58
CA LEU A 42 -3.81 5.40 -5.00
C LEU A 42 -3.98 6.46 -6.10
N LEU A 43 -5.03 7.27 -5.97
CA LEU A 43 -5.22 8.47 -6.78
C LEU A 43 -4.37 9.62 -6.23
N ASP A 44 -4.03 10.60 -7.08
CA ASP A 44 -3.23 11.75 -6.67
C ASP A 44 -3.86 12.52 -5.51
N ASN A 45 -5.19 12.66 -5.51
CA ASN A 45 -5.92 13.30 -4.42
C ASN A 45 -5.88 12.50 -3.10
N GLU A 46 -5.81 11.16 -3.16
CA GLU A 46 -5.62 10.31 -1.97
C GLU A 46 -4.21 10.50 -1.40
N ILE A 47 -3.20 10.61 -2.26
CA ILE A 47 -1.80 10.85 -1.85
C ILE A 47 -1.66 12.23 -1.20
N GLU A 48 -2.20 13.28 -1.82
CA GLU A 48 -2.14 14.64 -1.25
C GLU A 48 -2.90 14.74 0.06
N PHE A 49 -4.05 14.06 0.19
CA PHE A 49 -4.76 13.97 1.46
C PHE A 49 -3.90 13.32 2.55
N ILE A 50 -3.25 12.19 2.26
CA ILE A 50 -2.38 11.49 3.23
C ILE A 50 -1.19 12.36 3.66
N LYS A 51 -0.63 13.19 2.79
CA LYS A 51 0.48 14.10 3.11
C LYS A 51 0.09 15.25 4.05
N GLN A 52 -1.21 15.56 4.14
CA GLN A 52 -1.74 16.65 4.98
C GLN A 52 -2.22 16.17 6.35
N LEU A 53 -2.24 14.85 6.60
CA LEU A 53 -2.49 14.25 7.91
C LEU A 53 -1.29 14.45 8.85
#